data_AF-A0A7J7Z3Z7-F1
#
_entry.id   AF-A0A7J7Z3Z7-F1
#
_cell.length_a   1.000
_cell.length_b   1.000
_cell.length_c   1.000
_cell.angle_alpha   90.00
_cell.angle_beta   90.00
_cell.angle_gamma   90.00
#
_symmetry.space_group_name_H-M   'P 1'
#
loop_
_entity.id
_entity.type
_entity.pdbx_description
1 polymer ?
#
loop_
_entity_poly.entity_id
_entity_poly.type
_entity_poly.pdbx_seq_one_letter_code
_entity_poly.pdbx_strand_id
1 'polypeptide(L)'
;MGKPSILTYQYAEELIRRQAERRGWAAPIQKLYAVGDNPMSDVYGANLFNQYLQMAKHEGAEELGTSGLLKQRPSATQSCASILVCTGVYSPKVPGSTEPAQGGEEPPFHGHRDFSFSPGLIEASHIVNDVDEAVQLVFHKEGWAL
;
A
#
# COMPACT_ATOMS: atom_id res chain seq x y z
N MET A 1 9.34 -8.93 -11.77
CA MET A 1 8.51 -8.77 -10.56
C MET A 1 8.15 -7.31 -10.39
N GLY A 2 6.94 -7.00 -9.92
CA GLY A 2 6.46 -5.64 -9.69
C GLY A 2 5.19 -5.64 -8.83
N LYS A 3 4.63 -4.45 -8.60
CA LYS A 3 3.32 -4.28 -7.94
C LYS A 3 2.24 -5.11 -8.69
N PRO A 4 1.27 -5.71 -7.98
CA PRO A 4 0.96 -5.58 -6.56
C PRO A 4 1.63 -6.63 -5.64
N SER A 5 2.70 -7.30 -6.08
CA SER A 5 3.32 -8.40 -5.32
C SER A 5 3.84 -8.00 -3.94
N ILE A 6 3.51 -8.79 -2.89
CA ILE A 6 4.04 -8.62 -1.52
C ILE A 6 5.56 -8.56 -1.50
N LEU A 7 6.24 -9.39 -2.29
CA LEU A 7 7.71 -9.41 -2.37
C LEU A 7 8.28 -8.08 -2.86
N THR A 8 7.56 -7.40 -3.76
CA THR A 8 7.96 -6.06 -4.24
C THR A 8 7.88 -5.04 -3.10
N TYR A 9 6.84 -5.10 -2.27
CA TYR A 9 6.68 -4.21 -1.12
C TYR A 9 7.66 -4.52 0.02
N GLN A 10 7.92 -5.80 0.32
CA GLN A 10 8.95 -6.19 1.29
C GLN A 10 10.35 -5.69 0.85
N TYR A 11 10.66 -5.81 -0.44
CA TYR A 11 11.92 -5.28 -0.97
C TYR A 11 11.99 -3.75 -0.87
N ALA A 12 10.90 -3.05 -1.19
CA ALA A 12 10.83 -1.60 -1.07
C ALA A 12 10.99 -1.13 0.38
N GLU A 13 10.36 -1.80 1.36
CA GLU A 13 10.51 -1.52 2.78
C GLU A 13 11.96 -1.67 3.25
N GLU A 14 12.63 -2.76 2.85
CA GLU A 14 14.04 -2.99 3.17
C GLU A 14 14.95 -1.90 2.59
N LEU A 15 14.68 -1.44 1.36
CA LEU A 15 15.43 -0.33 0.76
C LEU A 15 15.21 1.00 1.50
N ILE A 16 13.97 1.29 1.89
CA ILE A 16 13.61 2.49 2.67
C ILE A 16 14.33 2.47 4.03
N ARG A 17 14.32 1.32 4.72
CA ARG A 17 15.01 1.12 5.99
C ARG A 17 16.52 1.37 5.86
N ARG A 18 17.17 0.76 4.85
CA ARG A 18 18.60 1.00 4.57
C ARG A 18 18.90 2.46 4.23
N GLN A 19 17.96 3.16 3.58
CA GLN A 19 18.13 4.58 3.28
C GLN A 19 18.01 5.44 4.55
N ALA A 20 17.08 5.15 5.45
CA ALA A 20 16.96 5.83 6.75
C ALA A 20 18.23 5.63 7.60
N GLU A 21 18.75 4.40 7.66
CA GLU A 21 20.01 4.07 8.36
C GLU A 21 21.20 4.86 7.79
N ARG A 22 21.35 4.91 6.46
CA ARG A 22 22.41 5.69 5.80
C ARG A 22 22.30 7.19 6.06
N ARG A 23 21.10 7.70 6.31
CA ARG A 23 20.86 9.11 6.67
C ARG A 23 21.01 9.38 8.17
N GLY A 24 21.33 8.37 8.97
CA GLY A 24 21.48 8.51 10.42
C GLY A 24 20.16 8.81 11.13
N TRP A 25 19.01 8.42 10.57
CA TRP A 25 17.72 8.62 11.22
C TRP A 25 17.63 7.74 12.47
N ALA A 26 17.49 8.37 13.64
CA ALA A 26 17.51 7.67 14.93
C ALA A 26 16.25 6.85 15.18
N ALA A 27 15.10 7.33 14.70
CA ALA A 27 13.83 6.63 14.84
C ALA A 27 13.59 5.70 13.63
N PRO A 28 13.12 4.46 13.86
CA PRO A 28 12.77 3.56 12.76
C PRO A 28 11.50 4.04 12.03
N ILE A 29 11.38 3.65 10.76
CA ILE A 29 10.18 3.91 9.96
C ILE A 29 9.05 3.00 10.45
N GLN A 30 7.95 3.58 10.92
CA GLN A 30 6.81 2.84 11.46
C GLN A 30 5.59 2.84 10.53
N LYS A 31 5.46 3.84 9.66
CA LYS A 31 4.33 3.98 8.75
C LYS A 31 4.84 4.25 7.35
N LEU A 32 4.28 3.53 6.38
CA LEU A 32 4.51 3.76 4.96
C LEU A 32 3.25 4.34 4.34
N TYR A 33 3.43 5.29 3.44
CA TYR A 33 2.36 5.86 2.62
C TYR A 33 2.68 5.57 1.16
N ALA A 34 1.92 4.65 0.56
CA ALA A 34 2.07 4.28 -0.84
C ALA A 34 1.19 5.22 -1.68
N VAL A 35 1.82 6.17 -2.35
CA VAL A 35 1.16 7.11 -3.26
C VAL A 35 1.22 6.56 -4.69
N GLY A 36 0.09 6.47 -5.37
CA GLY A 36 0.01 5.98 -6.75
C GLY A 36 -1.34 6.27 -7.41
N ASP A 37 -1.45 5.98 -8.70
CA ASP A 37 -2.59 6.34 -9.55
C ASP A 37 -3.40 5.12 -10.01
N ASN A 38 -2.95 3.90 -9.70
CA ASN A 38 -3.60 2.68 -10.17
C ASN A 38 -4.16 1.84 -9.00
N PRO A 39 -5.50 1.74 -8.85
CA PRO A 39 -6.14 0.94 -7.80
C PRO A 39 -5.73 -0.54 -7.81
N MET A 40 -5.51 -1.11 -8.99
CA MET A 40 -5.18 -2.53 -9.18
C MET A 40 -3.72 -2.87 -8.90
N SER A 41 -2.85 -1.86 -8.76
CA SER A 41 -1.41 -2.04 -8.62
C SER A 41 -0.87 -1.39 -7.35
N ASP A 42 -1.05 -0.07 -7.23
CA ASP A 42 -0.53 0.73 -6.12
C ASP A 42 -1.35 0.48 -4.87
N VAL A 43 -2.65 0.74 -4.95
CA VAL A 43 -3.58 0.60 -3.82
C VAL A 43 -3.66 -0.87 -3.39
N TYR A 44 -3.91 -1.76 -4.34
CA TYR A 44 -3.99 -3.20 -4.06
C TYR A 44 -2.74 -3.74 -3.39
N GLY A 45 -1.56 -3.41 -3.93
CA GLY A 45 -0.29 -3.87 -3.37
C GLY A 45 -0.02 -3.30 -1.97
N ALA A 46 -0.32 -2.01 -1.75
CA ALA A 46 -0.16 -1.37 -0.45
C ALA A 46 -1.09 -1.97 0.61
N ASN A 47 -2.34 -2.24 0.23
CA ASN A 47 -3.33 -2.84 1.12
C ASN A 47 -2.99 -4.31 1.43
N LEU A 48 -2.54 -5.09 0.44
CA LEU A 48 -1.98 -6.44 0.65
C LEU A 48 -0.82 -6.40 1.65
N PHE A 49 0.12 -5.48 1.45
CA PHE A 49 1.27 -5.35 2.32
C PHE A 49 0.86 -4.95 3.75
N ASN A 50 -0.13 -4.08 3.90
CA ASN A 50 -0.66 -3.73 5.21
C ASN A 50 -1.28 -4.92 5.93
N GLN A 51 -2.06 -5.76 5.23
CA GLN A 51 -2.59 -7.01 5.80
C GLN A 51 -1.48 -7.96 6.22
N TYR A 52 -0.46 -8.13 5.38
CA TYR A 52 0.74 -8.91 5.71
C TYR A 52 1.41 -8.40 7.00
N LEU A 53 1.57 -7.07 7.15
CA LEU A 53 2.12 -6.48 8.37
C LEU A 53 1.24 -6.76 9.60
N GLN A 54 -0.10 -6.74 9.47
CA GLN A 54 -0.97 -7.06 10.61
C GLN A 54 -0.91 -8.54 10.98
N MET A 55 -0.87 -9.45 10.01
CA MET A 55 -0.71 -10.89 10.26
C MET A 55 0.60 -11.18 10.99
N ALA A 56 1.72 -10.61 10.52
CA ALA A 56 3.02 -10.79 11.16
C ALA A 56 3.08 -10.28 12.61
N LYS A 57 2.30 -9.24 12.96
CA LYS A 57 2.17 -8.77 14.35
C LYS A 57 1.41 -9.76 15.24
N HIS A 58 0.36 -10.36 14.72
CA HIS A 58 -0.45 -11.35 15.45
C HIS A 58 0.32 -12.66 15.62
N GLU A 59 1.02 -13.13 14.59
CA GLU A 59 1.87 -14.32 14.66
C GLU A 59 3.09 -14.11 15.56
N GLY A 60 3.63 -12.88 15.63
CA GLY A 60 4.71 -12.53 16.57
C GLY A 60 4.29 -12.48 18.04
N ALA A 61 2.99 -12.51 18.34
CA ALA A 61 2.45 -12.52 19.71
C ALA A 61 2.16 -13.94 20.25
N GLU A 62 2.09 -14.95 19.38
CA GLU A 62 1.82 -16.36 19.73
C GLU A 62 2.99 -17.25 19.24
N GLU A 63 4.04 -17.31 20.06
CA GLU A 63 5.17 -18.26 20.05
C GLU A 63 5.95 -18.61 18.76
N LEU A 64 7.27 -18.51 18.90
CA LEU A 64 8.31 -19.20 18.14
C LEU A 64 7.95 -20.68 17.85
N GLY A 65 7.42 -20.97 16.67
CA GLY A 65 7.09 -22.33 16.25
C GLY A 65 7.22 -22.55 14.75
N THR A 66 8.44 -22.91 14.33
CA THR A 66 8.73 -23.72 13.11
C THR A 66 8.09 -23.31 11.77
N SER A 67 8.77 -22.43 11.01
CA SER A 67 9.02 -22.68 9.58
C SER A 67 10.11 -21.75 9.06
N GLY A 68 11.25 -22.33 8.65
CA GLY A 68 12.40 -21.57 8.19
C GLY A 68 12.20 -21.04 6.79
N LEU A 69 12.04 -19.72 6.65
CA LEU A 69 12.39 -18.97 5.44
C LEU A 69 12.64 -17.50 5.83
N LEU A 70 13.91 -17.10 5.75
CA LEU A 70 14.47 -15.76 6.00
C LEU A 70 14.29 -15.24 7.44
N LYS A 71 15.35 -15.37 8.26
CA LYS A 71 15.60 -14.49 9.41
C LYS A 71 15.84 -13.05 8.92
N GLN A 72 14.81 -12.39 8.39
CA GLN A 72 14.81 -10.95 8.25
C GLN A 72 14.74 -10.36 9.66
N ARG A 73 15.47 -9.28 9.90
CA ARG A 73 15.24 -8.48 11.12
C ARG A 73 13.75 -8.14 11.17
N PRO A 74 13.09 -8.24 12.34
CA PRO A 74 11.71 -7.81 12.45
C PRO A 74 11.63 -6.34 12.01
N SER A 75 10.84 -6.09 10.96
CA SER A 75 10.61 -4.74 10.48
C SER A 75 9.90 -3.95 11.57
N ALA A 76 10.36 -2.72 11.81
CA ALA A 76 9.68 -1.78 12.69
C ALA A 76 8.45 -1.13 12.01
N THR A 77 8.24 -1.40 10.72
CA THR A 77 7.08 -0.92 9.96
C THR A 77 5.83 -1.61 10.50
N GLN A 78 4.88 -0.80 10.94
CA GLN A 78 3.64 -1.24 11.57
C GLN A 78 2.44 -1.15 10.63
N SER A 79 2.49 -0.27 9.62
CA SER A 79 1.36 -0.06 8.72
C SER A 79 1.81 0.47 7.37
N CYS A 80 0.98 0.20 6.36
CA CYS A 80 1.07 0.78 5.04
C CYS A 80 -0.31 1.35 4.66
N ALA A 81 -0.39 2.63 4.33
CA ALA A 81 -1.62 3.28 3.89
C ALA A 81 -1.52 3.61 2.40
N SER A 82 -2.60 3.36 1.66
CA SER A 82 -2.70 3.68 0.24
C SER A 82 -3.28 5.07 0.02
N ILE A 83 -2.61 5.90 -0.78
CA ILE A 83 -3.08 7.21 -1.20
C ILE A 83 -3.19 7.20 -2.73
N LEU A 84 -4.42 7.28 -3.23
CA LEU A 84 -4.73 7.29 -4.65
C LEU A 84 -4.78 8.73 -5.17
N VAL A 85 -3.96 9.05 -6.17
CA VAL A 85 -3.97 10.35 -6.84
C VAL A 85 -4.81 10.31 -8.12
N CYS A 86 -5.48 11.42 -8.44
CA CYS A 86 -6.36 11.55 -9.61
C CYS A 86 -5.68 12.10 -10.86
N THR A 87 -4.35 12.04 -10.93
CA THR A 87 -3.53 12.61 -12.03
C THR A 87 -3.05 11.58 -13.06
N GLY A 88 -3.52 10.33 -12.97
CA GLY A 88 -3.04 9.23 -13.81
C GLY A 88 -4.15 8.28 -14.26
N VAL A 89 -3.89 6.97 -14.17
CA VAL A 89 -4.80 5.89 -14.61
C VAL A 89 -6.17 6.00 -13.95
N TYR A 90 -6.21 6.33 -12.66
CA TYR A 90 -7.45 6.59 -11.95
C TYR A 90 -8.04 7.94 -12.33
N SER A 91 -9.29 7.91 -12.80
CA SER A 91 -10.13 9.09 -13.00
C SER A 91 -11.36 8.97 -12.09
N PRO A 92 -11.62 9.93 -11.20
CA PRO A 92 -12.81 9.92 -10.36
C PRO A 92 -14.06 9.97 -11.25
N LYS A 93 -15.05 9.13 -10.97
CA LYS A 93 -16.33 9.18 -11.69
C LYS A 93 -17.00 10.52 -11.39
N VAL A 94 -17.23 11.33 -12.43
CA VAL A 94 -17.94 12.61 -12.29
C VAL A 94 -19.39 12.30 -11.88
N PRO A 95 -19.88 12.82 -10.74
CA PRO A 95 -21.27 12.66 -10.37
C PRO A 95 -22.14 13.45 -11.36
N GLY A 96 -22.75 12.74 -12.32
CA GLY A 96 -23.57 13.33 -13.37
C GLY A 96 -23.45 12.69 -14.75
N SER A 97 -22.46 11.81 -14.99
CA SER A 97 -22.41 11.02 -16.22
C SER A 97 -23.34 9.80 -16.11
N THR A 98 -24.57 9.96 -16.59
CA THR A 98 -25.51 8.87 -16.94
C THR A 98 -25.03 8.16 -18.21
N GLU A 99 -23.81 7.64 -18.21
CA GLU A 99 -23.45 6.58 -19.14
C GLU A 99 -23.96 5.27 -18.50
N PRO A 100 -24.87 4.53 -19.13
CA PRO A 100 -25.31 3.26 -18.59
C PRO A 100 -24.08 2.39 -18.38
N ALA A 101 -23.96 1.78 -17.20
CA ALA A 101 -23.02 0.70 -16.96
C ALA A 101 -23.24 -0.34 -18.08
N GLN A 102 -22.40 -0.31 -19.10
CA GLN A 102 -22.44 -1.31 -20.15
C GLN A 102 -22.05 -2.63 -19.50
N GLY A 103 -23.04 -3.50 -19.33
CA GLY A 103 -22.86 -4.88 -18.91
C GLY A 103 -22.60 -5.02 -17.41
N GLY A 104 -23.40 -5.85 -16.75
CA GLY A 104 -23.15 -6.32 -15.38
C GLY A 104 -21.96 -7.29 -15.31
N GLU A 105 -20.81 -6.86 -15.82
CA GLU A 105 -19.56 -7.59 -15.75
C GLU A 105 -18.59 -6.76 -14.91
N GLU A 106 -18.15 -7.32 -13.78
CA GLU A 106 -17.06 -6.73 -13.01
C GLU A 106 -15.87 -6.48 -13.96
N PRO A 107 -15.18 -5.33 -13.85
CA PRO A 107 -14.05 -5.04 -14.72
C PRO A 107 -13.07 -6.21 -14.66
N PRO A 108 -12.62 -6.74 -15.82
CA PRO A 108 -11.80 -7.94 -15.85
C PRO A 108 -10.57 -7.77 -14.96
N PHE A 109 -10.41 -8.69 -14.01
CA PHE A 109 -9.27 -8.72 -13.11
C PHE A 109 -7.99 -8.99 -13.91
N HIS A 110 -7.24 -7.93 -14.20
CA HIS A 110 -5.91 -8.01 -14.80
C HIS A 110 -4.81 -8.17 -13.76
N GLY A 111 -5.15 -8.64 -12.56
CA GLY A 111 -4.16 -8.97 -11.55
C GLY A 111 -3.38 -10.23 -11.92
N HIS A 112 -2.21 -10.38 -11.29
CA HIS A 112 -1.33 -11.50 -11.55
C HIS A 112 -2.06 -12.82 -11.24
N ARG A 113 -1.98 -13.79 -12.16
CA ARG A 113 -2.71 -15.08 -12.18
C ARG A 113 -2.62 -15.92 -10.90
N ASP A 114 -1.70 -15.56 -10.01
CA ASP A 114 -1.36 -16.29 -8.79
C ASP A 114 -2.06 -15.73 -7.54
N PHE A 115 -2.86 -14.66 -7.66
CA PHE A 115 -3.56 -14.04 -6.53
C PHE A 115 -5.07 -14.17 -6.68
N SER A 116 -5.71 -14.68 -5.63
CA SER A 116 -7.16 -14.58 -5.46
C SER A 116 -7.53 -13.11 -5.34
N PHE A 117 -8.32 -12.60 -6.29
CA PHE A 117 -8.79 -11.22 -6.24
C PHE A 117 -9.63 -11.01 -4.97
N SER A 118 -9.26 -10.01 -4.17
CA SER A 118 -10.04 -9.57 -3.02
C SER A 118 -10.56 -8.15 -3.29
N PRO A 119 -11.86 -7.96 -3.57
CA PRO A 119 -12.42 -6.66 -3.94
C PRO A 119 -12.19 -5.57 -2.89
N GLY A 120 -12.09 -5.91 -1.61
CA GLY A 120 -11.80 -4.92 -0.55
C GLY A 120 -10.40 -4.29 -0.66
N LEU A 121 -9.48 -4.88 -1.43
CA LEU A 121 -8.11 -4.38 -1.53
C LEU A 121 -7.93 -3.27 -2.55
N ILE A 122 -8.91 -2.99 -3.42
CA ILE A 122 -8.83 -1.87 -4.37
C ILE A 122 -9.25 -0.52 -3.75
N GLU A 123 -9.79 -0.52 -2.52
CA GLU A 123 -10.21 0.70 -1.83
C GLU A 123 -9.00 1.42 -1.21
N ALA A 124 -8.76 2.66 -1.66
CA ALA A 124 -7.66 3.46 -1.14
C ALA A 124 -7.98 3.98 0.26
N SER A 125 -6.98 4.07 1.14
CA SER A 125 -7.15 4.71 2.44
C SER A 125 -7.51 6.20 2.29
N HIS A 126 -6.93 6.85 1.27
CA HIS A 126 -7.20 8.25 0.92
C HIS A 126 -7.22 8.41 -0.59
N ILE A 127 -8.06 9.34 -1.08
CA ILE A 127 -8.09 9.77 -2.48
C ILE A 127 -7.85 11.28 -2.47
N VAL A 128 -6.90 11.75 -3.27
CA VAL A 128 -6.51 13.16 -3.39
C VAL A 128 -6.37 13.55 -4.86
N ASN A 129 -6.34 14.84 -5.16
CA ASN A 129 -6.25 15.30 -6.54
C ASN A 129 -4.89 14.96 -7.15
N ASP A 130 -3.80 15.24 -6.44
CA ASP A 130 -2.44 15.08 -6.95
C ASP A 130 -1.43 14.71 -5.85
N VAL A 131 -0.15 14.64 -6.25
CA VAL A 131 0.96 14.29 -5.34
C VAL A 131 1.26 15.38 -4.31
N ASP A 132 0.98 16.65 -4.61
CA ASP A 132 1.19 17.73 -3.65
C ASP A 132 0.22 17.59 -2.48
N GLU A 133 -1.07 17.39 -2.79
CA GLU A 133 -2.08 17.10 -1.77
C GLU A 133 -1.77 15.82 -0.98
N ALA A 134 -1.23 14.79 -1.63
CA ALA A 134 -0.81 13.57 -0.94
C ALA A 134 0.27 13.85 0.12
N VAL A 135 1.26 14.69 -0.23
CA VAL A 135 2.35 15.06 0.69
C VAL A 135 1.81 15.93 1.83
N GLN A 136 0.96 16.92 1.53
CA GLN A 136 0.32 17.76 2.56
C GLN A 136 -0.51 16.92 3.54
N LEU A 137 -1.27 15.94 3.03
CA LEU A 137 -2.06 15.01 3.84
C LEU A 137 -1.17 14.19 4.79
N VAL A 138 -0.02 13.70 4.31
CA VAL A 138 0.93 12.94 5.14
C VAL A 138 1.52 13.81 6.25
N PHE A 139 1.93 15.04 5.94
CA PHE A 139 2.41 15.97 6.96
C PHE A 139 1.36 16.23 8.03
N HIS A 140 0.11 16.50 7.63
CA HIS A 140 -0.99 16.71 8.56
C HIS A 140 -1.24 15.48 9.46
N LYS A 141 -1.24 14.26 8.88
CA LYS A 141 -1.44 13.00 9.61
C LYS A 141 -0.34 12.70 10.62
N GLU A 142 0.89 13.10 10.33
CA GLU A 142 2.04 12.90 11.20
C GLU A 142 2.27 14.10 12.15
N GLY A 143 1.33 15.05 12.22
CA GLY A 143 1.36 16.17 13.16
C GLY A 143 2.39 17.26 12.83
N TRP A 144 2.82 17.34 11.57
CA TRP A 144 3.71 18.41 11.11
C TRP A 144 2.88 19.63 10.72
N ALA A 145 3.21 20.78 11.29
CA ALA A 145 2.68 22.05 10.83
C ALA A 145 3.38 22.41 9.50
N LEU A 146 2.58 22.64 8.45
CA LEU A 146 3.02 23.18 7.16
C LEU A 146 3.27 24.68 7.26
#